data_AF-A0A7S3NKK4-F1
#
_entry.id   AF-A0A7S3NKK4-F1
#
_cell.length_a   1.000
_cell.length_b   1.000
_cell.length_c   1.000
_cell.angle_alpha   90.00
_cell.angle_beta   90.00
_cell.angle_gamma   90.00
#
_symmetry.space_group_name_H-M   'P 1'
#
loop_
_entity.id
_entity.type
_entity.pdbx_description
1 polymer ?
#
loop_
_entity_poly.entity_id
_entity_poly.type
_entity_poly.pdbx_seq_one_letter_code
_entity_poly.pdbx_strand_id
1 'polypeptide(L)'
;GKMIKRTYKYVVDHQGFLYLKDDPRRTVATAYRDKKFLDELYRGLRRRKNGLWIQHCAGESNVVALDVQLDRDDLIVVFNSLDKNKDGQYVLTFAGTMNETFSPNYLRFCPKSYMFFHRLTERNEQRYGPYGLLSSHIVHNISPYLSSTNSSIDDAISLIWEEEKHILLPLT
;
A
#
# COMPACT_ATOMS: atom_id res chain seq x y z
N GLY A 1 21.72 25.37 -22.10
CA GLY A 1 22.27 24.87 -20.83
C GLY A 1 21.55 23.61 -20.43
N LYS A 2 22.26 22.56 -20.00
CA LYS A 2 21.64 21.31 -19.53
C LYS A 2 20.97 21.60 -18.18
N MET A 3 19.64 21.65 -18.16
CA MET A 3 18.86 21.91 -16.95
C MET A 3 19.15 20.80 -15.93
N ILE A 4 19.80 21.14 -14.81
CA ILE A 4 20.07 20.17 -13.74
C ILE A 4 18.72 19.88 -13.09
N LYS A 5 18.13 18.73 -13.42
CA LYS A 5 16.89 18.25 -12.82
C LYS A 5 17.22 17.63 -11.46
N ARG A 6 16.87 18.31 -10.37
CA ARG A 6 17.04 17.72 -9.02
C ARG A 6 16.22 16.44 -8.94
N THR A 7 16.81 15.39 -8.40
CA THR A 7 16.14 14.08 -8.27
C THR A 7 16.18 13.66 -6.82
N TYR A 8 14.99 13.49 -6.23
CA TYR A 8 14.82 12.92 -4.90
C TYR A 8 14.38 11.48 -5.04
N LYS A 9 14.98 10.60 -4.24
CA LYS A 9 14.60 9.19 -4.16
C LYS A 9 13.94 8.98 -2.82
N TYR A 10 12.69 8.54 -2.85
CA TYR A 10 11.92 8.19 -1.67
C TYR A 10 11.68 6.69 -1.63
N VAL A 11 11.43 6.22 -0.42
CA VAL A 11 10.95 4.88 -0.15
C VAL A 11 9.73 4.92 0.74
N VAL A 12 8.81 3.99 0.52
CA VAL A 12 7.64 3.74 1.36
C VAL A 12 7.89 2.44 2.11
N ASP A 13 7.86 2.46 3.44
CA ASP A 13 8.05 1.25 4.24
C ASP A 13 6.76 0.42 4.35
N HIS A 14 6.85 -0.74 5.00
CA HIS A 14 5.74 -1.65 5.27
C HIS A 14 4.62 -1.07 6.17
N GLN A 15 4.81 0.10 6.79
CA GLN A 15 3.80 0.83 7.55
C GLN A 15 3.15 1.96 6.74
N GLY A 16 3.67 2.24 5.53
CA GLY A 16 3.23 3.34 4.68
C GLY A 16 3.88 4.68 4.98
N PHE A 17 4.96 4.69 5.77
CA PHE A 17 5.75 5.90 5.98
C PHE A 17 6.69 6.16 4.81
N LEU A 18 6.76 7.42 4.40
CA LEU A 18 7.63 7.89 3.32
C LEU A 18 8.93 8.47 3.91
N TYR A 19 10.07 8.05 3.36
CA TYR A 19 11.40 8.54 3.74
C TYR A 19 12.22 8.89 2.50
N LEU A 20 13.26 9.73 2.66
CA LEU A 20 14.33 9.78 1.69
C LEU A 20 15.12 8.47 1.72
N LYS A 21 15.43 7.92 0.53
CA LYS A 21 16.13 6.65 0.38
C LYS A 21 17.50 6.66 1.04
N ASP A 22 18.21 7.78 0.98
CA ASP A 22 19.57 7.88 1.51
C ASP A 22 19.61 8.44 2.95
N ASP A 23 18.44 8.59 3.61
CA ASP A 23 18.39 9.01 5.01
C ASP A 23 18.90 7.88 5.92
N PRO A 24 19.98 8.12 6.70
CA PRO A 24 20.56 7.10 7.58
C PRO A 24 19.71 6.80 8.81
N ARG A 25 18.68 7.60 9.12
CA ARG A 25 17.85 7.48 10.33
C ARG A 25 16.38 7.50 9.98
N ARG A 26 15.88 6.39 9.43
CA ARG A 26 14.45 6.22 9.16
C ARG A 26 13.73 5.77 10.44
N THR A 27 12.95 6.68 11.00
CA THR A 27 12.15 6.48 12.21
C THR A 27 10.81 7.15 12.01
N VAL A 28 9.82 6.81 12.83
CA VAL A 28 8.51 7.47 12.79
C VAL A 28 8.68 9.01 12.82
N ALA A 29 9.62 9.55 13.61
CA ALA A 29 9.87 10.99 13.72
C ALA A 29 10.46 11.65 12.47
N THR A 30 11.20 10.91 11.64
CA THR A 30 11.84 11.42 10.41
C THR A 30 11.02 11.13 9.15
N ALA A 31 9.91 10.40 9.27
CA ALA A 31 8.98 10.19 8.17
C ALA A 31 8.34 11.52 7.71
N TYR A 32 8.13 11.64 6.39
CA TYR A 32 7.29 12.71 5.86
C TYR A 32 5.83 12.43 6.23
N ARG A 33 5.17 13.42 6.86
CA ARG A 33 3.80 13.29 7.39
C ARG A 33 2.82 14.36 6.90
N ASP A 34 3.31 15.38 6.20
CA ASP A 34 2.43 16.42 5.67
C ASP A 34 1.47 15.79 4.65
N LYS A 35 0.19 15.71 5.03
CA LYS A 35 -0.82 14.98 4.26
C LYS A 35 -0.98 15.55 2.86
N LYS A 36 -0.90 16.88 2.72
CA LYS A 36 -1.04 17.56 1.43
C LYS A 36 0.11 17.17 0.51
N PHE A 37 1.35 17.24 0.98
CA PHE A 37 2.54 16.82 0.25
C PHE A 37 2.45 15.35 -0.17
N LEU A 38 2.10 14.44 0.74
CA LEU A 38 1.97 13.02 0.44
C LEU A 38 0.94 12.77 -0.66
N ASP A 39 -0.23 13.40 -0.56
CA ASP A 39 -1.27 13.25 -1.57
C ASP A 39 -0.87 13.88 -2.91
N GLU A 40 -0.21 15.03 -2.92
CA GLU A 40 0.29 15.66 -4.15
C GLU A 40 1.38 14.83 -4.82
N LEU A 41 2.27 14.22 -4.04
CA LEU A 41 3.24 13.25 -4.51
C LEU A 41 2.53 12.09 -5.20
N TYR A 42 1.62 11.39 -4.49
CA TYR A 42 0.90 10.24 -5.02
C TYR A 42 0.01 10.58 -6.22
N ARG A 43 -0.67 11.73 -6.24
CA ARG A 43 -1.45 12.19 -7.40
C ARG A 43 -0.56 12.41 -8.64
N GLY A 44 0.69 12.80 -8.45
CA GLY A 44 1.62 13.00 -9.56
C GLY A 44 2.37 11.73 -10.01
N LEU A 45 2.34 10.64 -9.23
CA LEU A 45 3.08 9.43 -9.59
C LEU A 45 2.58 8.80 -10.90
N ARG A 46 3.54 8.33 -11.70
CA ARG A 46 3.32 7.51 -12.89
C ARG A 46 4.28 6.33 -12.87
N ARG A 47 3.74 5.12 -13.06
CA ARG A 47 4.54 3.91 -13.20
C ARG A 47 5.39 3.97 -14.47
N ARG A 48 6.64 3.57 -14.38
CA ARG A 48 7.57 3.42 -15.50
C ARG A 48 7.81 1.94 -15.79
N LYS A 49 8.35 1.65 -16.98
CA LYS A 49 8.63 0.27 -17.44
C LYS A 49 9.58 -0.52 -16.54
N ASN A 50 10.37 0.16 -15.71
CA ASN A 50 11.34 -0.43 -14.80
C ASN A 50 10.82 -0.60 -13.36
N GLY A 51 9.49 -0.63 -13.15
CA GLY A 51 8.90 -0.81 -11.83
C GLY A 51 8.99 0.42 -10.91
N LEU A 52 9.46 1.57 -11.39
CA LEU A 52 9.56 2.79 -10.57
C LEU A 52 8.34 3.69 -10.76
N TRP A 53 7.90 4.33 -9.68
CA TRP A 53 6.93 5.42 -9.74
C TRP A 53 7.67 6.75 -9.74
N ILE A 54 7.38 7.58 -10.74
CA ILE A 54 8.03 8.88 -10.90
C ILE A 54 6.99 9.98 -10.96
N GLN A 55 7.19 11.01 -10.16
CA GLN A 55 6.47 12.28 -10.20
C GLN A 55 7.43 13.38 -10.66
N HIS A 56 6.94 14.28 -11.51
CA HIS A 56 7.68 15.46 -11.96
C HIS A 56 6.95 16.71 -11.49
N CYS A 57 7.65 17.61 -10.81
CA CYS A 57 7.09 18.84 -10.28
C CYS A 57 8.16 19.93 -10.24
N ALA A 58 7.84 21.15 -10.70
CA ALA A 58 8.70 22.33 -10.55
C ALA A 58 10.20 22.15 -10.90
N GLY A 59 10.53 21.36 -11.93
CA GLY A 59 11.92 21.09 -12.33
C GLY A 59 12.61 19.97 -11.55
N GLU A 60 11.87 19.24 -10.72
CA GLU A 60 12.33 18.13 -9.90
C GLU A 60 11.73 16.80 -10.39
N SER A 61 12.42 15.70 -10.07
CA SER A 61 11.89 14.34 -10.22
C SER A 61 11.90 13.64 -8.87
N ASN A 62 10.73 13.18 -8.45
CA ASN A 62 10.56 12.38 -7.25
C ASN A 62 10.37 10.94 -7.68
N VAL A 63 11.34 10.08 -7.36
CA VAL A 63 11.29 8.64 -7.60
C VAL A 63 10.84 7.98 -6.31
N VAL A 64 9.78 7.20 -6.35
CA VAL A 64 9.23 6.51 -5.18
C VAL A 64 9.26 5.01 -5.44
N ALA A 65 9.79 4.27 -4.47
CA ALA A 65 9.83 2.82 -4.48
C ALA A 65 9.27 2.27 -3.16
N LEU A 66 8.83 1.02 -3.18
CA LEU A 66 8.49 0.29 -1.97
C LEU A 66 9.78 -0.27 -1.36
N ASP A 67 9.95 -0.13 -0.05
CA ASP A 67 11.05 -0.72 0.71
C ASP A 67 10.53 -1.88 1.56
N VAL A 68 10.05 -2.88 0.84
CA VAL A 68 9.55 -4.14 1.36
C VAL A 68 10.06 -5.23 0.44
N GLN A 69 10.63 -6.30 1.01
CA GLN A 69 11.13 -7.42 0.23
C GLN A 69 9.96 -8.28 -0.24
N LEU A 70 9.49 -8.00 -1.47
CA LEU A 70 8.44 -8.77 -2.14
C LEU A 70 9.01 -9.40 -3.41
N ASP A 71 8.40 -10.50 -3.87
CA ASP A 71 8.68 -11.12 -5.17
C ASP A 71 7.95 -10.42 -6.33
N ARG A 72 7.55 -9.16 -6.12
CA ARG A 72 6.84 -8.30 -7.08
C ARG A 72 7.25 -6.84 -6.95
N ASP A 73 7.27 -6.13 -8.07
CA ASP A 73 7.66 -4.72 -8.18
C ASP A 73 6.52 -3.83 -8.72
N ASP A 74 5.32 -4.37 -8.72
CA ASP A 74 4.17 -3.80 -9.41
C ASP A 74 3.21 -3.04 -8.50
N LEU A 75 3.62 -2.71 -7.26
CA LEU A 75 2.83 -1.91 -6.33
C LEU A 75 3.64 -0.84 -5.58
N ILE A 76 2.95 0.24 -5.18
CA ILE A 76 3.53 1.34 -4.37
C ILE A 76 2.64 1.79 -3.20
N VAL A 77 1.45 1.21 -3.08
CA VAL A 77 0.49 1.57 -2.05
C VAL A 77 0.68 0.68 -0.83
N VAL A 78 0.75 1.33 0.33
CA VAL A 78 0.65 0.69 1.63
C VAL A 78 -0.48 1.39 2.38
N PHE A 79 -1.48 0.62 2.76
CA PHE A 79 -2.61 1.10 3.53
C PHE A 79 -2.24 1.16 5.02
N ASN A 80 -2.43 2.33 5.63
CA ASN A 80 -2.03 2.62 7.00
C ASN A 80 -3.21 2.79 7.97
N SER A 81 -4.44 2.90 7.46
CA SER A 81 -5.66 2.85 8.27
C SER A 81 -6.80 2.13 7.56
N LEU A 82 -7.75 1.61 8.35
CA LEU A 82 -9.02 1.04 7.89
C LEU A 82 -10.11 1.59 8.81
N ASP A 83 -10.95 2.48 8.29
CA ASP A 83 -11.93 3.24 9.08
C ASP A 83 -13.29 3.30 8.38
N LYS A 84 -14.37 3.57 9.12
CA LYS A 84 -15.67 3.91 8.50
C LYS A 84 -15.68 5.38 8.09
N ASN A 85 -16.07 5.66 6.84
CA ASN A 85 -16.33 7.01 6.38
C ASN A 85 -17.69 7.53 6.93
N LYS A 86 -18.06 8.77 6.58
CA LYS A 86 -19.31 9.39 7.04
C LYS A 86 -20.58 8.66 6.58
N ASP A 87 -20.48 7.90 5.49
CA ASP A 87 -21.56 7.11 4.91
C ASP A 87 -21.59 5.67 5.48
N GLY A 88 -20.75 5.39 6.49
CA GLY A 88 -20.66 4.09 7.16
C GLY A 88 -19.87 3.02 6.38
N GLN A 89 -19.29 3.36 5.23
CA GLN A 89 -18.49 2.43 4.42
C GLN A 89 -17.07 2.33 4.96
N TYR A 90 -16.53 1.12 5.01
CA TYR A 90 -15.12 0.92 5.35
C TYR A 90 -14.21 1.40 4.21
N VAL A 91 -13.20 2.18 4.55
CA VAL A 91 -12.21 2.72 3.63
C VAL A 91 -10.80 2.46 4.15
N LEU A 92 -9.92 2.05 3.24
CA LEU A 92 -8.50 1.93 3.47
C LEU A 92 -7.82 3.25 3.11
N THR A 93 -7.01 3.81 4.00
CA THR A 93 -6.25 5.06 3.76
C THR A 93 -4.81 4.77 3.38
N PHE A 94 -4.27 5.53 2.42
CA PHE A 94 -2.86 5.52 2.05
C PHE A 94 -2.36 6.95 1.76
N ALA A 95 -1.04 7.11 1.66
CA ALA A 95 -0.40 8.42 1.54
C ALA A 95 -0.80 9.36 2.69
N GLY A 96 -1.43 10.50 2.41
CA GLY A 96 -1.91 11.44 3.42
C GLY A 96 -3.39 11.28 3.76
N THR A 97 -4.26 11.35 2.75
CA THR A 97 -5.73 11.22 2.87
C THR A 97 -6.37 10.45 1.72
N MET A 98 -5.57 9.91 0.80
CA MET A 98 -6.09 9.11 -0.30
C MET A 98 -6.69 7.82 0.23
N ASN A 99 -7.76 7.35 -0.41
CA ASN A 99 -8.49 6.18 0.05
C ASN A 99 -8.88 5.22 -1.06
N GLU A 100 -9.17 3.99 -0.64
CA GLU A 100 -9.75 2.92 -1.42
C GLU A 100 -10.92 2.33 -0.62
N THR A 101 -12.02 1.96 -1.27
CA THR A 101 -13.12 1.30 -0.57
C THR A 101 -12.69 -0.10 -0.16
N PHE A 102 -12.86 -0.44 1.12
CA PHE A 102 -12.57 -1.78 1.60
C PHE A 102 -13.65 -2.75 1.14
N SER A 103 -13.21 -3.94 0.75
CA SER A 103 -14.09 -5.06 0.42
C SER A 103 -13.38 -6.34 0.83
N PRO A 104 -14.01 -7.21 1.64
CA PRO A 104 -13.39 -8.46 2.08
C PRO A 104 -13.10 -9.39 0.89
N ASN A 105 -13.88 -9.32 -0.18
CA ASN A 105 -13.66 -10.10 -1.42
C ASN A 105 -12.39 -9.67 -2.19
N TYR A 106 -11.83 -8.52 -1.88
CA TYR A 106 -10.59 -8.00 -2.49
C TYR A 106 -9.36 -8.21 -1.61
N LEU A 107 -9.54 -8.73 -0.40
CA LEU A 107 -8.43 -9.13 0.46
C LEU A 107 -7.74 -10.37 -0.12
N ARG A 108 -6.40 -10.35 -0.11
CA ARG A 108 -5.53 -11.42 -0.58
C ARG A 108 -4.48 -11.70 0.47
N PHE A 109 -4.10 -12.95 0.59
CA PHE A 109 -2.97 -13.38 1.40
C PHE A 109 -1.86 -13.91 0.50
N CYS A 110 -0.62 -13.51 0.77
CA CYS A 110 0.56 -14.05 0.07
C CYS A 110 1.29 -15.04 0.98
N PRO A 111 1.23 -16.36 0.72
CA PRO A 111 1.89 -17.36 1.57
C PRO A 111 3.41 -17.22 1.65
N LYS A 112 4.05 -16.67 0.60
CA LYS A 112 5.51 -16.48 0.56
C LYS A 112 6.00 -15.37 1.49
N SER A 113 5.26 -14.25 1.54
CA SER A 113 5.63 -13.08 2.35
C SER A 113 4.89 -13.01 3.68
N TYR A 114 3.86 -13.84 3.87
CA TYR A 114 2.91 -13.79 4.98
C TYR A 114 2.20 -12.43 5.13
N MET A 115 2.15 -11.65 4.04
CA MET A 115 1.53 -10.32 4.02
C MET A 115 0.13 -10.36 3.41
N PHE A 116 -0.70 -9.41 3.84
CA PHE A 116 -2.04 -9.19 3.33
C PHE A 116 -2.06 -8.02 2.36
N PHE A 117 -2.85 -8.17 1.30
CA PHE A 117 -2.98 -7.18 0.24
C PHE A 117 -4.46 -6.96 -0.02
N HIS A 118 -4.80 -5.76 -0.49
CA HIS A 118 -6.15 -5.46 -0.97
C HIS A 118 -6.06 -5.00 -2.42
N ARG A 119 -6.92 -5.58 -3.27
CA ARG A 119 -6.97 -5.23 -4.69
C ARG A 119 -7.49 -3.80 -4.85
N LEU A 120 -6.72 -2.99 -5.56
CA LEU A 120 -7.12 -1.62 -5.89
C LEU A 120 -8.25 -1.61 -6.91
N THR A 121 -9.10 -0.59 -6.86
CA THR A 121 -10.12 -0.37 -7.90
C THR A 121 -9.45 0.00 -9.22
N GLU A 122 -10.15 -0.18 -10.35
CA GLU A 122 -9.61 0.10 -11.69
C GLU A 122 -8.99 1.51 -11.80
N ARG A 123 -9.59 2.49 -11.12
CA ARG A 123 -9.11 3.87 -11.06
C ARG A 123 -7.70 3.98 -10.46
N ASN A 124 -7.46 3.28 -9.37
CA ASN A 124 -6.19 3.32 -8.65
C ASN A 124 -5.19 2.31 -9.23
N GLU A 125 -5.68 1.18 -9.75
CA GLU A 125 -4.87 0.09 -10.31
C GLU A 125 -3.91 0.57 -11.39
N GLN A 126 -4.43 1.33 -12.36
CA GLN A 126 -3.64 1.87 -13.47
C GLN A 126 -2.50 2.79 -13.01
N ARG A 127 -2.67 3.42 -11.83
CA ARG A 127 -1.73 4.41 -11.31
C ARG A 127 -0.73 3.81 -10.34
N TYR A 128 -1.19 2.92 -9.47
CA TYR A 128 -0.44 2.49 -8.29
C TYR A 128 -0.08 1.01 -8.27
N GLY A 129 -0.57 0.24 -9.26
CA GLY A 129 -0.44 -1.20 -9.26
C GLY A 129 -1.75 -1.90 -8.90
N PRO A 130 -1.87 -3.21 -9.13
CA PRO A 130 -3.13 -3.94 -8.92
C PRO A 130 -3.49 -4.13 -7.44
N TYR A 131 -2.55 -3.95 -6.52
CA TYR A 131 -2.74 -4.18 -5.10
C TYR A 131 -2.11 -3.08 -4.25
N GLY A 132 -2.64 -2.91 -3.04
CA GLY A 132 -1.97 -2.22 -1.94
C GLY A 132 -1.67 -3.19 -0.79
N LEU A 133 -0.51 -3.04 -0.16
CA LEU A 133 -0.12 -3.79 1.03
C LEU A 133 -0.90 -3.28 2.25
N LEU A 134 -1.39 -4.17 3.12
CA LEU A 134 -1.93 -3.78 4.42
C LEU A 134 -0.79 -3.66 5.42
N SER A 135 -0.71 -2.53 6.13
CA SER A 135 0.21 -2.38 7.27
C SER A 135 -0.12 -3.37 8.40
N SER A 136 0.87 -3.68 9.24
CA SER A 136 0.70 -4.61 10.35
C SER A 136 -0.38 -4.17 11.34
N HIS A 137 -0.60 -2.86 11.51
CA HIS A 137 -1.67 -2.35 12.36
C HIS A 137 -3.06 -2.75 11.84
N ILE A 138 -3.31 -2.61 10.53
CA ILE A 138 -4.58 -3.06 9.94
C ILE A 138 -4.72 -4.58 10.09
N VAL A 139 -3.66 -5.33 9.78
CA VAL A 139 -3.67 -6.80 9.88
C VAL A 139 -3.98 -7.25 11.30
N HIS A 140 -3.40 -6.60 12.30
CA HIS A 140 -3.68 -6.88 13.72
C HIS A 140 -5.15 -6.63 14.07
N ASN A 141 -5.75 -5.56 13.56
CA ASN A 141 -7.15 -5.25 13.84
C ASN A 141 -8.13 -6.25 13.19
N ILE A 142 -7.77 -6.81 12.03
CA ILE A 142 -8.61 -7.81 11.35
C ILE A 142 -8.30 -9.25 11.77
N SER A 143 -7.17 -9.52 12.45
CA SER A 143 -6.76 -10.88 12.78
C SER A 143 -7.74 -11.69 13.63
N PRO A 144 -8.49 -11.11 14.60
CA PRO A 144 -9.50 -11.85 15.34
C PRO A 144 -10.61 -12.44 14.47
N TYR A 145 -10.79 -11.89 13.26
CA TYR A 145 -11.80 -12.30 12.31
C TYR A 145 -11.26 -13.26 11.25
N LEU A 146 -9.95 -13.54 11.26
CA LEU A 146 -9.33 -14.49 10.35
C LEU A 146 -9.48 -15.91 10.89
N SER A 147 -9.67 -16.87 9.99
CA SER A 147 -9.75 -18.29 10.33
C SER A 147 -9.08 -19.12 9.24
N SER A 148 -8.23 -20.05 9.65
CA SER A 148 -7.64 -21.08 8.78
C SER A 148 -8.42 -22.38 8.93
N THR A 149 -8.76 -23.03 7.81
CA THR A 149 -9.40 -24.35 7.85
C THR A 149 -8.33 -25.45 7.78
N ASN A 150 -8.01 -26.03 8.94
CA ASN A 150 -7.06 -27.15 9.16
C ASN A 150 -5.58 -26.78 9.09
N SER A 151 -4.70 -27.77 9.25
CA SER A 151 -3.27 -27.66 9.61
C SER A 151 -2.35 -28.14 8.49
N SER A 152 -2.62 -27.73 7.25
CA SER A 152 -1.91 -28.18 6.05
C SER A 152 -1.40 -26.99 5.23
N ILE A 153 -0.37 -27.18 4.40
CA ILE A 153 0.32 -26.06 3.74
C ILE A 153 -0.54 -25.29 2.71
N ASP A 154 -1.68 -25.85 2.27
CA ASP A 154 -2.61 -25.24 1.29
C ASP A 154 -3.86 -24.60 1.95
N ASP A 155 -3.79 -24.25 3.23
CA ASP A 155 -4.97 -23.84 3.99
C ASP A 155 -5.66 -22.59 3.41
N ALA A 156 -6.94 -22.73 3.10
CA ALA A 156 -7.80 -21.62 2.74
C ALA A 156 -7.98 -20.71 3.96
N ILE A 157 -7.47 -19.49 3.87
CA ILE A 157 -7.73 -18.45 4.86
C ILE A 157 -9.09 -17.84 4.56
N SER A 158 -9.89 -17.63 5.59
CA SER A 158 -11.16 -16.91 5.50
C SER A 158 -11.19 -15.74 6.46
N LEU A 159 -11.98 -14.73 6.12
CA LEU A 159 -12.29 -13.56 6.95
C LEU A 159 -13.79 -13.57 7.24
N ILE A 160 -14.16 -13.47 8.52
CA ILE A 160 -15.55 -13.22 8.95
C ILE A 160 -15.73 -11.71 9.04
N TRP A 161 -16.46 -11.10 8.12
CA TRP A 161 -16.65 -9.65 8.07
C TRP A 161 -18.14 -9.30 8.08
N GLU A 162 -18.57 -8.49 9.04
CA GLU A 162 -19.99 -8.12 9.21
C GLU A 162 -20.92 -9.36 9.13
N GLU A 163 -20.56 -10.41 9.88
CA GLU A 163 -21.28 -11.70 9.99
C GLU A 163 -21.23 -12.59 8.73
N GLU A 164 -20.59 -12.15 7.63
CA GLU A 164 -20.41 -12.95 6.41
C GLU A 164 -19.01 -13.58 6.33
N LYS A 165 -18.95 -14.82 5.84
CA LYS A 165 -17.67 -15.52 5.62
C LYS A 165 -17.16 -15.28 4.20
N HIS A 166 -15.95 -14.76 4.08
CA HIS A 166 -15.25 -14.54 2.82
C HIS A 166 -14.00 -15.41 2.73
N ILE A 167 -13.88 -16.22 1.67
CA ILE A 167 -12.67 -17.01 1.41
C ILE A 167 -11.65 -16.11 0.71
N LEU A 168 -10.45 -15.99 1.28
CA LEU A 168 -9.38 -15.21 0.68
C LEU A 168 -8.76 -16.01 -0.45
N LEU A 169 -8.70 -15.39 -1.62
CA LEU A 169 -7.90 -15.93 -2.71
C LEU A 169 -6.42 -15.67 -2.44
N PRO A 170 -5.53 -16.61 -2.79
CA PRO A 170 -4.10 -16.37 -2.71
C PRO A 170 -3.70 -15.23 -3.63
N LEU A 171 -2.67 -14.49 -3.23
CA LEU A 171 -2.00 -13.55 -4.13
C LEU A 171 -1.15 -14.35 -5.12
N THR A 172 -1.54 -14.34 -6.39
CA THR A 172 -0.79 -14.91 -7.51
C THR A 172 0.28 -13.97 -8.03
#